data_AF-A0A5N4DP11-F1
#
_entry.id   AF-A0A5N4DP11-F1
#
_cell.length_a   1.000
_cell.length_b   1.000
_cell.length_c   1.000
_cell.angle_alpha   90.00
_cell.angle_beta   90.00
_cell.angle_gamma   90.00
#
_symmetry.space_group_name_H-M   'P 1'
#
loop_
_entity.id
_entity.type
_entity.pdbx_description
1 polymer ?
#
loop_
_entity_poly.entity_id
_entity_poly.type
_entity_poly.pdbx_seq_one_letter_code
_entity_poly.pdbx_strand_id
1 'polypeptide(L)'
;MQQVSSCIPAFKLGRRRLGQIHLIMAVGCDERVLENVQHYEELKEMVQQSVLGQYVTFLRSCSDERKISLFHGCTCVLYTPSNKHFGIVSLEAMDM
;
A
#
# COMPACT_ATOMS: atom_id res chain seq x y z
N MET A 1 12.90 -2.88 -4.19
CA MET A 1 12.58 -3.24 -2.78
C MET A 1 12.56 -2.05 -1.81
N GLN A 2 13.42 -1.03 -1.92
CA GLN A 2 13.56 0.04 -0.91
C GLN A 2 12.43 1.11 -0.82
N GLN A 3 11.43 1.12 -1.71
CA GLN A 3 10.50 2.26 -1.83
C GLN A 3 9.02 1.98 -1.55
N VAL A 4 8.52 0.74 -1.65
CA VAL A 4 7.17 0.41 -1.13
C VAL A 4 7.14 0.57 0.40
N SER A 5 8.26 0.27 1.06
CA SER A 5 8.48 0.54 2.48
C SER A 5 8.41 2.03 2.84
N SER A 6 8.68 2.96 1.90
CA SER A 6 8.58 4.40 2.15
C SER A 6 7.14 4.88 2.40
N CYS A 7 6.14 4.07 2.03
CA CYS A 7 4.74 4.32 2.38
C CYS A 7 4.51 4.34 3.89
N ILE A 8 5.23 3.52 4.65
CA ILE A 8 5.02 3.37 6.10
C ILE A 8 5.47 4.64 6.85
N PRO A 9 6.67 5.20 6.61
CA PRO A 9 7.06 6.52 7.13
C PRO A 9 6.11 7.64 6.71
N ALA A 10 5.69 7.68 5.43
CA ALA A 10 4.76 8.70 4.94
C ALA A 10 3.40 8.63 5.66
N PHE A 11 2.87 7.42 5.83
CA PHE A 11 1.64 7.18 6.58
C PHE A 11 1.78 7.59 8.04
N LYS A 12 2.90 7.25 8.69
CA LYS A 12 3.18 7.67 10.07
C LYS A 12 3.11 9.19 10.24
N LEU A 13 3.63 9.96 9.28
CA LEU A 13 3.55 11.42 9.27
C LEU A 13 2.12 11.90 9.02
N GLY A 14 1.43 11.33 8.03
CA GLY A 14 0.04 11.65 7.71
C GLY A 14 -0.88 11.49 8.91
N ARG A 15 -0.75 10.40 9.68
CA ARG A 15 -1.55 10.15 10.89
C ARG A 15 -1.42 11.22 11.95
N ARG A 16 -0.21 11.74 12.16
CA ARG A 16 0.03 12.81 13.14
C ARG A 16 -0.71 14.09 12.78
N ARG A 17 -0.96 14.33 11.50
CA ARG A 17 -1.52 15.59 10.98
C ARG A 17 -3.01 15.50 10.63
N LEU A 18 -3.45 14.35 10.13
CA LEU A 18 -4.81 14.13 9.61
C LEU A 18 -5.72 13.39 10.60
N GLY A 19 -5.19 12.95 11.75
CA GLY A 19 -5.97 12.23 12.76
C GLY A 19 -6.17 10.74 12.44
N GLN A 20 -7.42 10.28 12.54
CA GLN A 20 -7.78 8.85 12.49
C GLN A 20 -7.88 8.36 11.02
N ILE A 21 -6.73 8.18 10.38
CA ILE A 21 -6.62 7.54 9.06
C ILE A 21 -6.16 6.08 9.20
N HIS A 22 -6.65 5.23 8.29
CA HIS A 22 -6.31 3.81 8.18
C HIS A 22 -5.65 3.55 6.82
N LEU A 23 -4.54 2.80 6.80
CA LEU A 23 -3.83 2.46 5.58
C LEU A 23 -4.29 1.09 5.08
N ILE A 24 -4.79 1.04 3.85
CA ILE A 24 -5.01 -0.23 3.15
C ILE A 24 -3.84 -0.44 2.19
N MET A 25 -3.03 -1.46 2.43
CA MET A 25 -1.94 -1.86 1.55
C MET A 25 -2.41 -3.01 0.65
N ALA A 26 -2.85 -2.68 -0.55
CA ALA A 26 -3.10 -3.66 -1.61
C ALA A 26 -1.76 -4.02 -2.29
N VAL A 27 -1.26 -5.23 -2.01
CA VAL A 27 0.05 -5.69 -2.50
C VAL A 27 -0.14 -6.92 -3.37
N GLY A 28 0.48 -6.91 -4.55
CA GLY A 28 0.56 -8.10 -5.39
C GLY A 28 1.46 -9.14 -4.73
N CYS A 29 0.92 -10.32 -4.41
CA CYS A 29 1.67 -11.43 -3.84
C CYS A 29 1.32 -12.71 -4.58
N ASP A 30 2.16 -13.09 -5.55
CA ASP A 30 2.10 -14.42 -6.17
C ASP A 30 2.98 -15.37 -5.37
N GLU A 31 2.37 -16.36 -4.72
CA GLU A 31 3.06 -17.34 -3.85
C GLU A 31 4.08 -18.20 -4.61
N ARG A 32 3.98 -18.25 -5.95
CA ARG A 32 4.93 -18.97 -6.81
C ARG A 32 6.22 -18.17 -7.06
N VAL A 33 6.21 -16.88 -6.74
CA VAL A 33 7.33 -15.96 -6.93
C VAL A 33 7.91 -15.64 -5.56
N LEU A 34 9.05 -16.24 -5.23
CA LEU A 34 9.68 -16.10 -3.92
C LEU A 34 9.91 -14.64 -3.51
N GLU A 35 10.33 -13.79 -4.45
CA GLU A 35 10.53 -12.35 -4.21
C GLU A 35 9.25 -11.66 -3.70
N ASN A 36 8.09 -12.00 -4.26
CA ASN A 36 6.81 -11.43 -3.83
C ASN A 36 6.48 -11.81 -2.38
N VAL A 37 6.70 -13.08 -2.03
CA VAL A 37 6.43 -13.61 -0.69
C VAL A 37 7.37 -12.96 0.32
N GLN A 38 8.67 -12.93 0.03
CA GLN A 38 9.67 -12.31 0.89
C GLN A 38 9.37 -10.82 1.10
N HIS A 39 9.03 -10.10 0.03
CA HIS A 39 8.73 -8.68 0.13
C HIS A 39 7.46 -8.39 0.92
N TYR A 40 6.43 -9.24 0.77
CA TYR A 40 5.22 -9.14 1.58
C TYR A 40 5.50 -9.31 3.07
N GLU A 41 6.30 -10.31 3.46
CA GLU A 41 6.66 -10.54 4.86
C GLU A 41 7.54 -9.42 5.43
N GLU A 42 8.51 -8.88 4.67
CA GLU A 42 9.30 -7.72 5.08
C GLU A 42 8.43 -6.49 5.41
N LEU A 43 7.44 -6.19 4.57
CA LEU A 43 6.51 -5.08 4.79
C LEU A 43 5.66 -5.31 6.04
N LYS A 44 5.22 -6.55 6.25
CA LYS A 44 4.41 -6.94 7.40
C LYS A 44 5.21 -6.85 8.69
N GLU A 45 6.44 -7.34 8.72
CA GLU A 45 7.36 -7.18 9.86
C GLU A 45 7.60 -5.70 10.17
N MET A 46 7.87 -4.87 9.16
CA MET A 46 8.10 -3.44 9.35
C MET A 46 6.91 -2.72 9.99
N VAL A 47 5.68 -3.09 9.57
CA VAL A 47 4.46 -2.55 10.17
C VAL A 47 4.27 -3.07 11.59
N GLN A 48 4.51 -4.36 11.85
CA GLN A 48 4.38 -4.98 13.17
C GLN A 48 5.39 -4.46 14.19
N GLN A 49 6.62 -4.17 13.76
CA GLN A 49 7.66 -3.55 14.59
C GLN A 49 7.36 -2.07 14.89
N SER A 50 6.35 -1.49 14.23
CA SER A 50 5.91 -0.12 14.48
C SER A 50 4.61 -0.08 15.28
N VAL A 51 4.31 1.07 15.89
CA VAL A 51 3.01 1.34 16.55
C VAL A 51 1.83 1.41 15.56
N LEU A 52 2.06 1.13 14.27
CA LEU A 52 1.07 1.30 13.21
C LEU A 52 0.27 0.01 12.94
N GLY A 53 0.65 -1.14 13.51
CA GLY A 53 0.04 -2.43 13.18
C GLY A 53 -1.49 -2.47 13.20
N GLN A 54 -2.11 -1.84 14.19
CA GLN A 54 -3.58 -1.78 14.32
C GLN A 54 -4.27 -0.83 13.31
N TYR A 55 -3.50 -0.09 12.52
CA TYR A 55 -3.97 0.95 11.60
C TYR A 55 -3.61 0.65 10.14
N VAL A 56 -3.13 -0.56 9.87
CA VAL A 56 -2.75 -1.02 8.54
C VAL A 56 -3.45 -2.35 8.28
N THR A 57 -4.15 -2.44 7.15
CA THR A 57 -4.69 -3.71 6.64
C THR A 57 -3.96 -4.09 5.36
N PHE A 58 -3.40 -5.29 5.34
CA PHE A 58 -2.83 -5.87 4.15
C PHE A 58 -3.89 -6.62 3.36
N LEU A 59 -4.00 -6.32 2.06
CA LEU A 59 -4.82 -7.05 1.11
C LEU A 59 -3.90 -7.72 0.10
N ARG A 60 -3.73 -9.05 0.24
CA ARG A 60 -3.08 -9.88 -0.78
C ARG A 60 -4.07 -10.09 -1.92
N SER A 61 -3.60 -9.92 -3.16
CA SER A 61 -4.37 -10.25 -4.37
C SER A 61 -5.72 -9.52 -4.44
N CYS A 62 -5.66 -8.18 -4.50
CA CYS A 62 -6.83 -7.32 -4.68
C CYS A 62 -7.42 -7.55 -6.09
N SER A 63 -8.69 -7.95 -6.18
CA SER A 63 -9.41 -8.03 -7.45
C SER A 63 -9.67 -6.62 -8.00
N ASP A 64 -9.89 -6.51 -9.32
CA ASP A 64 -10.16 -5.22 -9.96
C ASP A 64 -11.39 -4.53 -9.36
N GLU A 65 -12.46 -5.28 -9.08
CA GLU A 65 -13.67 -4.75 -8.41
C GLU A 65 -13.36 -4.15 -7.02
N ARG A 66 -12.52 -4.84 -6.23
CA ARG A 66 -12.09 -4.34 -4.91
C ARG A 66 -11.18 -3.13 -5.06
N LYS A 67 -10.31 -3.12 -6.06
CA LYS A 67 -9.41 -1.99 -6.36
C LYS A 67 -10.23 -0.74 -6.73
N ILE A 68 -11.23 -0.86 -7.59
CA ILE A 68 -12.16 0.22 -7.94
C ILE A 68 -12.90 0.73 -6.69
N SER A 69 -13.45 -0.19 -5.89
CA SER A 69 -14.14 0.17 -4.64
C SER A 69 -13.23 0.93 -3.66
N LEU A 70 -11.95 0.53 -3.58
CA LEU A 70 -10.95 1.21 -2.77
C LEU A 70 -10.62 2.60 -3.31
N PHE A 71 -10.53 2.77 -4.64
CA PHE A 71 -10.30 4.10 -5.23
C PHE A 71 -11.44 5.06 -4.92
N HIS A 72 -12.70 4.66 -5.13
CA HIS A 72 -13.85 5.51 -4.80
C HIS A 72 -13.97 5.84 -3.30
N GLY A 73 -13.57 4.91 -2.43
CA GLY A 73 -13.71 5.07 -0.97
C GLY A 73 -12.51 5.70 -0.27
N CYS A 74 -11.36 5.85 -0.93
CA CYS A 74 -10.16 6.35 -0.28
C CYS A 74 -10.12 7.87 -0.21
N THR A 75 -9.50 8.41 0.83
CA THR A 75 -9.21 9.85 0.91
C THR A 75 -8.04 10.25 0.01
N CYS A 76 -7.10 9.32 -0.22
CA CYS A 76 -5.89 9.54 -1.00
C CYS A 76 -5.30 8.19 -1.40
N VAL A 77 -4.72 8.14 -2.59
CA VAL A 77 -3.91 7.02 -3.06
C VAL A 77 -2.45 7.34 -2.85
N LEU A 78 -1.78 6.53 -2.04
CA LEU A 78 -0.33 6.59 -1.87
C LEU A 78 0.34 5.61 -2.82
N TYR A 79 1.02 6.14 -3.82
CA TYR A 79 1.74 5.37 -4.82
C TYR A 79 3.21 5.75 -4.83
N THR A 80 4.10 4.82 -4.46
CA THR A 80 5.56 5.05 -4.34
C THR A 80 6.37 4.19 -5.31
N PRO A 81 6.13 4.31 -6.64
CA PRO A 81 6.88 3.52 -7.61
C PRO A 81 8.35 3.96 -7.65
N SER A 82 9.26 2.98 -7.68
CA SER A 82 10.62 3.20 -8.17
C SER A 82 10.65 3.01 -9.67
N ASN A 83 11.28 3.94 -10.39
CA ASN A 83 11.72 3.72 -11.77
C ASN A 83 10.62 3.17 -12.72
N LYS A 84 9.40 3.70 -12.63
CA LYS A 84 8.30 3.31 -13.51
C LYS A 84 8.24 4.18 -14.75
N HIS A 85 8.02 3.52 -15.89
CA HIS A 85 8.00 4.13 -17.20
C HIS A 85 6.72 4.98 -17.43
N PHE A 86 5.56 4.61 -16.85
CA PHE A 86 4.26 5.23 -17.20
C PHE A 86 3.30 5.55 -16.05
N GLY A 87 3.49 5.04 -14.82
CA GLY A 87 2.62 5.42 -13.69
C GLY A 87 1.13 5.01 -13.80
N ILE A 88 0.81 3.92 -14.51
CA ILE A 88 -0.57 3.44 -14.76
C ILE A 88 -1.49 3.46 -13.53
N VAL A 89 -1.00 3.08 -12.35
CA VAL A 89 -1.82 3.04 -11.12
C VAL A 89 -2.31 4.43 -10.70
N SER A 90 -1.52 5.48 -10.93
CA SER A 90 -1.94 6.86 -10.66
C SER A 90 -3.00 7.31 -11.65
N LEU A 91 -2.91 6.90 -12.91
CA LEU A 91 -3.91 7.23 -13.92
C LEU A 91 -5.25 6.55 -13.62
N GLU A 92 -5.22 5.25 -13.31
CA GLU A 92 -6.41 4.49 -12.92
C GLU A 92 -7.09 5.06 -11.67
N ALA A 93 -6.32 5.60 -10.73
CA ALA A 93 -6.85 6.23 -9.53
C ALA A 93 -7.46 7.62 -9.79
N MET A 94 -7.03 8.33 -10.84
CA MET A 94 -7.57 9.65 -11.20
C MET A 94 -8.81 9.56 -12.08
N ASP A 95 -8.98 8.45 -12.80
CA ASP A 95 -10.14 8.20 -13.68
C ASP A 95 -11.42 7.80 -12.90
N MET A 96 -11.27 7.45 -11.62
CA MET A 96 -12.33 6.92 -10.74
C MET A 96 -12.70 7.91 -9.63
#